data_AF-A0A7W6HF93-F1
#
_entry.id   AF-A0A7W6HF93-F1
#
_cell.length_a   1.000
_cell.length_b   1.000
_cell.length_c   1.000
_cell.angle_alpha   90.00
_cell.angle_beta   90.00
_cell.angle_gamma   90.00
#
_symmetry.space_group_name_H-M   'P 1'
#
loop_
_entity.id
_entity.type
_entity.pdbx_description
1 polymer ?
#
loop_
_entity_poly.entity_id
_entity_poly.type
_entity_poly.pdbx_seq_one_letter_code
_entity_poly.pdbx_strand_id
1 'polypeptide(L)' 'MSTDAYEQGKLAFQHNHPMSSCEYPKGSPLRQAWMDGWTEARNATPAGSGDRPGMMADARRATRVGQSDVHES' A
#
# COMPACT_ATOMS: atom_id res chain seq x y z
N MET A 1 18.51 -13.80 -14.54
CA MET A 1 18.02 -14.35 -13.25
C MET A 1 16.61 -13.82 -13.09
N SER A 2 15.61 -14.71 -13.13
CA SER A 2 14.21 -14.33 -13.01
C SER A 2 13.98 -13.77 -11.61
N THR A 3 13.76 -12.46 -11.50
CA THR A 3 13.32 -11.85 -10.24
C THR A 3 12.00 -12.52 -9.88
N ASP A 4 11.92 -13.14 -8.70
CA ASP A 4 10.70 -13.82 -8.28
C ASP A 4 9.56 -12.82 -8.26
N ALA A 5 8.38 -13.22 -8.74
CA ALA A 5 7.21 -12.35 -8.80
C ALA A 5 6.92 -11.70 -7.43
N TYR A 6 7.23 -12.42 -6.35
CA TYR A 6 7.23 -11.93 -4.98
C TYR A 6 8.13 -10.71 -4.75
N GLU A 7 9.40 -10.80 -5.13
CA GLU A 7 10.35 -9.69 -5.01
C GLU A 7 9.97 -8.51 -5.89
N GLN A 8 9.42 -8.78 -7.08
CA GLN A 8 8.87 -7.74 -7.94
C GLN A 8 7.70 -6.99 -7.29
N GLY A 9 6.85 -7.68 -6.53
CA GLY A 9 5.77 -7.07 -5.75
C GLY A 9 6.29 -6.13 -4.66
N LYS A 10 7.33 -6.56 -3.95
CA LYS A 10 8.00 -5.73 -2.93
C LYS A 10 8.62 -4.48 -3.54
N LEU A 11 9.33 -4.64 -4.65
CA LEU A 11 9.93 -3.52 -5.40
C LEU A 11 8.88 -2.56 -5.91
N ALA A 12 7.78 -3.06 -6.47
CA ALA A 12 6.68 -2.22 -6.95
C ALA A 12 6.16 -1.30 -5.84
N PHE A 13 5.96 -1.81 -4.63
CA PHE A 13 5.57 -0.98 -3.49
C PHE A 13 6.64 0.04 -3.09
N GLN A 14 7.92 -0.35 -3.09
CA GLN A 14 9.04 0.57 -2.80
C GLN A 14 9.11 1.73 -3.80
N HIS A 15 8.84 1.46 -5.08
CA HIS A 15 8.77 2.42 -6.17
C HIS A 15 7.42 3.13 -6.30
N ASN A 16 6.52 2.99 -5.32
CA ASN A 16 5.20 3.64 -5.28
C ASN A 16 4.24 3.21 -6.42
N HIS A 17 4.42 2.00 -6.97
CA HIS A 17 3.48 1.42 -7.93
C HIS A 17 2.27 0.81 -7.22
N PRO A 18 1.03 1.10 -7.69
CA PRO A 18 -0.17 0.51 -7.14
C PRO A 18 -0.29 -0.97 -7.48
N MET A 19 -1.05 -1.70 -6.65
CA MET A 19 -1.30 -3.12 -6.84
C MET A 19 -1.99 -3.46 -8.18
N SER A 20 -2.69 -2.49 -8.77
CA SER A 20 -3.28 -2.58 -10.12
C SER A 20 -2.25 -2.61 -11.25
N SER A 21 -0.99 -2.22 -10.98
CA SER A 21 0.12 -2.24 -11.95
C SER A 21 0.69 -3.64 -12.18
N CYS A 22 0.11 -4.66 -11.55
CA CYS A 22 0.50 -6.05 -11.77
C CYS A 22 0.13 -6.52 -13.18
N GLU A 23 1.13 -6.75 -14.02
CA GLU A 23 0.98 -7.22 -15.41
C GLU A 23 0.67 -8.72 -15.50
N TYR A 24 0.83 -9.47 -14.40
CA TYR A 24 0.55 -10.90 -14.39
C TYR A 24 -0.95 -11.19 -14.59
N PRO A 25 -1.31 -12.20 -15.40
CA PRO A 25 -2.69 -12.55 -15.66
C PRO A 25 -3.42 -12.97 -14.38
N LYS A 26 -4.71 -12.60 -14.29
CA LYS A 26 -5.57 -12.96 -13.15
C LYS A 26 -5.65 -14.48 -13.03
N GLY A 27 -5.46 -14.99 -11.82
CA GLY A 27 -5.44 -16.43 -11.53
C GLY A 27 -4.08 -17.12 -11.74
N SER A 28 -3.05 -16.40 -12.20
CA SER A 28 -1.70 -16.97 -12.25
C SER A 28 -1.07 -17.03 -10.85
N PRO A 29 -0.29 -18.08 -10.54
CA PRO A 29 0.44 -18.15 -9.27
C PRO A 29 1.48 -17.02 -9.14
N LEU A 30 1.98 -16.50 -10.26
CA LEU A 30 2.87 -15.34 -10.30
C LEU A 30 2.18 -14.06 -9.81
N ARG A 31 0.93 -13.84 -10.22
CA ARG A 31 0.14 -12.71 -9.72
C ARG A 31 -0.06 -12.82 -8.21
N GLN A 32 -0.36 -14.02 -7.71
CA GLN A 32 -0.53 -14.24 -6.28
C GLN A 32 0.75 -13.91 -5.52
N ALA A 33 1.88 -14.48 -5.95
CA ALA A 33 3.18 -14.19 -5.35
C ALA A 33 3.52 -12.69 -5.38
N TRP A 34 3.26 -11.99 -6.49
CA TRP A 34 3.47 -10.55 -6.59
C TRP A 34 2.60 -9.75 -5.62
N MET A 35 1.32 -10.12 -5.51
CA MET A 35 0.38 -9.47 -4.58
C MET A 35 0.79 -9.70 -3.11
N ASP A 36 1.28 -10.90 -2.79
CA ASP A 36 1.75 -11.25 -1.44
C ASP A 36 2.99 -10.40 -1.08
N GLY A 37 3.96 -10.29 -1.98
CA GLY A 37 5.17 -9.48 -1.76
C GLY A 37 4.86 -7.98 -1.61
N TRP A 38 3.98 -7.45 -2.46
CA TRP A 38 3.52 -6.06 -2.35
C TRP A 38 2.84 -5.78 -1.00
N THR A 39 2.00 -6.71 -0.56
CA THR A 39 1.27 -6.62 0.71
C THR A 39 2.20 -6.73 1.91
N GLU A 40 3.20 -7.62 1.86
CA GLU A 40 4.24 -7.69 2.89
C GLU A 40 4.98 -6.35 3.01
N ALA A 41 5.45 -5.80 1.89
CA ALA A 41 6.20 -4.54 1.90
C ALA A 41 5.36 -3.38 2.46
N ARG A 42 4.06 -3.37 2.16
CA ARG A 42 3.08 -2.45 2.76
C ARG A 42 2.97 -2.63 4.26
N ASN A 43 2.78 -3.85 4.74
CA ASN A 43 2.61 -4.14 6.17
C ASN A 43 3.89 -3.88 6.98
N ALA A 44 5.05 -4.10 6.36
CA ALA A 44 6.35 -3.81 6.96
C ALA A 44 6.65 -2.31 7.03
N THR A 45 5.95 -1.48 6.26
CA THR A 45 6.12 -0.02 6.33
C THR A 45 5.24 0.53 7.46
N PRO A 46 5.83 1.12 8.52
CA PRO A 46 5.04 1.70 9.59
C PRO A 46 4.15 2.80 9.02
N ALA A 47 2.87 2.76 9.40
CA ALA A 47 1.86 3.67 8.88
C ALA A 47 2.09 5.15 9.28
N GLY A 48 3.23 5.51 9.86
CA GLY A 48 3.65 6.87 10.23
C GLY A 48 4.70 7.49 9.32
N SER A 49 5.26 6.77 8.35
CA SER A 49 6.17 7.33 7.34
C SER A 49 5.35 8.08 6.28
N GLY A 50 4.86 9.25 6.66
CA GLY A 50 3.91 10.08 5.94
C GLY A 50 4.48 10.83 4.73
N ASP A 51 5.06 10.11 3.75
CA ASP A 51 5.55 10.73 2.51
C ASP A 51 5.38 9.82 1.27
N ARG A 52 4.29 9.03 1.23
CA ARG A 52 3.90 8.31 0.02
C ARG A 52 2.66 8.93 -0.62
N PRO A 53 2.82 9.81 -1.62
CA PRO A 53 1.70 10.37 -2.34
C PRO A 53 1.07 9.27 -3.19
N GLY A 54 -0.15 8.84 -2.85
CA GLY A 54 -0.98 8.03 -3.74
C GLY A 54 -1.62 6.77 -3.17
N MET A 55 -1.38 6.39 -1.90
CA MET A 55 -2.04 5.23 -1.32
C MET A 55 -2.67 5.54 0.04
N MET A 56 -3.99 5.78 0.04
CA MET A 56 -4.83 5.94 1.23
C MET A 56 -4.51 7.16 2.11
N ALA A 57 -4.41 8.36 1.53
CA ALA A 57 -4.55 9.59 2.31
C ALA A 57 -6.01 9.85 2.74
N ASP A 58 -6.99 9.26 2.05
CA ASP A 58 -8.41 9.52 2.30
C ASP A 58 -8.97 8.82 3.55
N ALA A 59 -8.36 7.73 4.02
CA ALA A 59 -8.88 6.98 5.17
C ALA A 59 -8.66 7.70 6.52
N ARG A 60 -7.66 8.60 6.60
CA ARG A 60 -7.29 9.27 7.85
C ARG A 60 -7.84 10.68 8.02
N ARG A 61 -8.31 11.32 6.93
CA ARG A 61 -9.01 12.60 7.05
C ARG A 61 -10.42 12.42 7.65
N ALA A 62 -11.06 11.28 7.37
CA ALA A 62 -12.40 10.98 7.87
C ALA A 62 -12.46 10.84 9.41
N THR A 63 -11.37 10.47 10.08
CA THR A 63 -11.35 10.26 11.54
C THR A 63 -11.00 11.51 12.35
N ARG A 64 -10.48 12.58 11.73
CA ARG A 64 -10.20 13.86 12.42
C ARG A 64 -11.28 14.93 12.25
N VAL A 65 -12.26 14.72 11.36
CA VAL A 65 -13.45 15.61 11.21
C VAL A 65 -14.59 15.19 12.16
N GLY A 66 -14.23 14.60 13.30
CA GLY A 66 -15.16 14.27 14.40
C GLY A 66 -14.73 14.86 15.74
N GLN A 67 -13.64 15.64 15.77
CA GLN A 67 -13.25 16.37 16.97
C GLN A 67 -14.05 17.67 16.99
N SER A 68 -15.31 17.55 17.43
CA SER A 68 -16.13 18.70 17.79
C SER A 68 -15.36 19.51 18.84
N ASP A 69 -15.07 20.75 18.50
CA ASP A 69 -14.72 21.83 19.42
C ASP A 69 -15.60 21.73 20.68
N VAL A 70 -15.04 21.17 21.75
CA VAL A 70 -15.59 21.31 23.09
C VAL A 70 -15.21 22.71 23.57
N HIS A 71 -16.16 23.61 23.33
CA HIS A 71 -16.29 24.90 23.96
C HIS A 71 -16.38 24.72 25.48
N GLU A 72 -15.41 25.24 26.24
CA GLU A 72 -15.61 25.49 27.67
C GLU A 72 -15.10 26.89 28.02
N SER A 73 -16.09 27.79 28.14
CA SER A 73 -16.27 28.98 28.99
C SER A 73 -15.07 29.82 29.44
#